data_AF-A0A2V7YHV0-F1
#
_entry.id   AF-A0A2V7YHV0-F1
#
_cell.length_a   1.000
_cell.length_b   1.000
_cell.length_c   1.000
_cell.angle_alpha   90.00
_cell.angle_beta   90.00
_cell.angle_gamma   90.00
#
_symmetry.space_group_name_H-M   'P 1'
#
loop_
_entity.id
_entity.type
_entity.pdbx_description
1 polymer ?
#
loop_
_entity_poly.entity_id
_entity_poly.type
_entity_poly.pdbx_seq_one_letter_code
_entity_poly.pdbx_strand_id
1 'polypeptide(L)' 'FTGHCGNWELLGAAVNCRGVEMTVVARSLDEPEQQEMLAGLRARFGTPTIERGSEGAVRHLLGTLRRGGALG' A
#
# COMPACT_ATOMS: atom_id res chain seq x y z
N PHE A 1 7.33 9.39 -6.52
CA PHE A 1 6.21 9.55 -7.46
C PHE A 1 6.24 8.39 -8.44
N THR A 2 5.18 7.60 -8.51
CA THR A 2 4.95 6.59 -9.53
C THR A 2 3.98 7.15 -10.57
N GLY A 3 4.32 7.06 -11.86
CA GLY A 3 3.37 7.35 -12.94
C GLY A 3 2.42 6.17 -13.12
N HIS A 4 1.16 6.41 -13.52
CA HIS A 4 0.13 5.37 -13.69
C HIS A 4 0.44 4.48 -14.90
N CYS A 5 1.57 3.76 -14.84
CA CYS A 5 2.09 2.90 -15.87
C CYS A 5 2.56 1.57 -15.26
N GLY A 6 2.49 0.51 -16.08
CA GLY A 6 2.83 -0.85 -15.64
C GLY A 6 1.87 -1.40 -14.58
N ASN A 7 2.33 -2.40 -13.84
CA ASN A 7 1.55 -3.03 -12.77
C ASN A 7 2.08 -2.58 -11.41
N TRP A 8 1.33 -1.72 -10.74
CA TRP A 8 1.69 -1.17 -9.44
C TRP A 8 1.60 -2.19 -8.30
N GLU A 9 0.69 -3.16 -8.40
CA GLU A 9 0.58 -4.23 -7.41
C GLU A 9 1.82 -5.13 -7.45
N LEU A 10 2.33 -5.40 -8.66
CA LEU A 10 3.57 -6.15 -8.84
C LEU A 10 4.78 -5.37 -8.29
N LEU A 11 4.83 -4.05 -8.47
CA LEU A 11 5.87 -3.22 -7.88
C LEU A 11 5.84 -3.29 -6.35
N GLY A 12 4.66 -3.09 -5.74
CA GLY A 12 4.49 -3.15 -4.28
C GLY A 12 4.91 -4.49 -3.71
N ALA A 13 4.49 -5.59 -4.34
CA ALA A 13 4.90 -6.93 -3.96
C ALA A 13 6.42 -7.13 -4.11
N ALA A 14 7.01 -6.71 -5.23
CA ALA A 14 8.43 -6.90 -5.50
C ALA A 14 9.34 -6.16 -4.52
N VAL A 15 8.92 -4.98 -4.05
CA VAL A 15 9.64 -4.19 -3.04
C VAL A 15 9.54 -4.86 -1.66
N ASN A 16 8.34 -5.24 -1.24
CA ASN A 16 8.13 -5.93 0.04
C ASN A 16 8.84 -7.29 0.09
N CYS A 17 8.79 -8.08 -0.98
CA CYS A 17 9.53 -9.35 -1.07
C CYS A 17 11.06 -9.20 -0.98
N ARG A 18 11.60 -7.99 -1.21
CA ARG A 18 13.03 -7.68 -1.04
C ARG A 18 13.37 -7.13 0.34
N GLY A 19 12.42 -7.12 1.27
CA GLY A 19 12.62 -6.70 2.66
C GLY A 19 12.50 -5.20 2.88
N VAL A 20 12.04 -4.43 1.88
CA VAL A 20 11.75 -3.00 2.05
C VAL A 20 10.25 -2.86 2.29
N GLU A 21 9.87 -2.42 3.50
CA GLU A 21 8.47 -2.12 3.84
C GLU A 21 7.93 -1.05 2.88
N MET A 22 6.99 -1.41 2.01
CA MET A 22 6.28 -0.48 1.15
C MET A 22 4.82 -0.38 1.57
N THR A 23 4.42 0.81 2.00
CA THR A 23 3.07 1.15 2.43
C THR A 23 2.38 1.98 1.36
N VAL A 24 1.15 1.61 1.00
CA VAL A 24 0.37 2.29 -0.05
C VAL A 24 -0.76 3.08 0.58
N VAL A 25 -1.03 4.29 0.08
CA VAL A 25 -2.25 5.04 0.45
C VAL A 25 -3.23 5.06 -0.72
N ALA A 26 -4.45 4.58 -0.50
CA ALA A 26 -5.46 4.49 -1.55
C ALA A 26 -6.84 4.90 -1.05
N ARG A 27 -7.73 5.31 -1.97
CA ARG A 27 -9.16 5.39 -1.64
C ARG A 27 -9.72 3.99 -1.45
N SER A 28 -10.74 3.84 -0.61
CA SER A 28 -11.58 2.66 -0.61
C SER A 28 -12.27 2.50 -1.96
N LEU A 29 -12.40 1.25 -2.41
CA LEU A 29 -13.24 0.91 -3.55
C LEU A 29 -14.70 0.94 -3.13
N ASP A 30 -15.57 1.27 -4.08
CA ASP A 30 -17.01 1.43 -3.83
C ASP A 30 -17.71 0.06 -3.71
N GLU A 31 -17.16 -0.98 -4.35
CA GLU A 31 -17.66 -2.34 -4.33
C GLU A 31 -16.93 -3.17 -3.24
N PRO A 32 -17.62 -3.64 -2.18
CA PRO A 32 -17.01 -4.34 -1.06
C PRO A 32 -16.24 -5.61 -1.46
N GLU A 33 -16.77 -6.41 -2.38
CA GLU A 33 -16.12 -7.65 -2.82
C GLU A 33 -14.77 -7.38 -3.50
N GLN A 34 -14.68 -6.29 -4.27
CA GLN A 34 -13.44 -5.87 -4.91
C GLN A 34 -12.45 -5.32 -3.89
N GLN A 35 -12.93 -4.57 -2.89
CA GLN A 35 -12.12 -4.08 -1.78
C GLN A 35 -11.49 -5.25 -1.00
N GLU A 36 -12.28 -6.28 -0.67
CA GLU A 36 -11.81 -7.47 0.03
C GLU A 36 -10.81 -8.27 -0.80
N MET A 37 -11.10 -8.49 -2.08
CA MET A 37 -10.19 -9.16 -3.01
C MET A 37 -8.84 -8.44 -3.09
N LEU A 38 -8.85 -7.11 -3.26
CA LEU A 38 -7.63 -6.30 -3.36
C LEU A 38 -6.85 -6.29 -2.03
N ALA A 39 -7.55 -6.15 -0.90
CA ALA A 39 -6.94 -6.20 0.42
C ALA A 39 -6.27 -7.57 0.67
N GLY A 40 -6.93 -8.67 0.30
CA GLY A 40 -6.39 -10.02 0.41
C GLY A 40 -5.13 -10.23 -0.45
N LEU A 41 -5.16 -9.75 -1.71
CA LEU A 41 -3.99 -9.78 -2.59
C LEU A 41 -2.80 -9.05 -1.97
N ARG A 42 -3.02 -7.80 -1.52
CA ARG A 42 -1.96 -6.97 -0.96
C ARG A 42 -1.43 -7.50 0.37
N ALA A 43 -2.30 -8.04 1.22
CA ALA A 43 -1.90 -8.69 2.46
C ALA A 43 -0.99 -9.90 2.21
N ARG A 44 -1.28 -10.71 1.19
CA ARG A 44 -0.45 -11.87 0.80
C ARG A 44 0.99 -11.50 0.45
N PHE A 45 1.21 -10.30 -0.08
CA PHE A 45 2.53 -9.78 -0.45
C PHE A 45 3.08 -8.73 0.52
N GLY A 46 2.48 -8.60 1.71
CA GLY A 46 2.96 -7.69 2.75
C GLY A 46 2.89 -6.21 2.37
N THR A 47 1.93 -5.81 1.53
CA THR A 47 1.74 -4.41 1.11
C THR A 47 0.57 -3.77 1.88
N PRO A 48 0.78 -3.24 3.09
CA PRO A 48 -0.29 -2.61 3.85
C PRO A 48 -0.87 -1.41 3.07
N THR A 49 -2.20 -1.36 2.99
CA THR A 49 -2.93 -0.23 2.39
C THR A 49 -3.57 0.60 3.48
N ILE A 50 -3.25 1.88 3.51
CA ILE A 50 -3.91 2.88 4.35
C ILE A 50 -5.03 3.52 3.54
N GLU A 51 -6.22 3.54 4.10
CA GLU A 51 -7.32 4.31 3.53
C GLU A 51 -7.02 5.81 3.60
N ARG A 52 -7.09 6.48 2.45
CA ARG A 52 -6.81 7.90 2.33
C ARG A 52 -7.80 8.71 3.16
N GLY A 53 -7.28 9.51 4.09
CA GLY A 53 -8.08 10.39 4.95
C GLY A 53 -8.56 9.72 6.24
N SER A 54 -8.24 8.43 6.45
CA SER A 54 -8.50 7.77 7.73
C SER A 54 -7.69 8.40 8.87
N GLU A 55 -8.22 8.31 10.08
CA GLU A 55 -7.56 8.82 11.27
C GLU A 55 -6.18 8.17 11.44
N GLY A 56 -5.15 9.00 11.66
CA GLY A 56 -3.79 8.50 11.83
C GLY A 56 -3.08 8.08 10.53
N ALA A 57 -3.71 8.20 9.35
CA ALA A 57 -3.08 7.86 8.06
C ALA A 57 -1.73 8.56 7.87
N VAL A 58 -1.67 9.87 8.10
CA VAL A 58 -0.43 10.66 7.99
C VAL A 58 0.63 10.19 8.98
N ARG A 59 0.24 9.87 10.22
CA ARG A 59 1.15 9.36 11.25
C ARG A 59 1.76 8.03 10.82
N HIS A 60 0.96 7.14 10.23
CA HIS A 60 1.43 5.85 9.75
C HIS A 60 2.40 6.02 8.57
N LEU A 61 2.07 6.84 7.58
CA LEU A 61 2.93 7.13 6.42
C LEU A 61 4.29 7.69 6.86
N LEU A 62 4.29 8.67 7.78
CA LEU A 62 5.52 9.22 8.36
C LEU A 62 6.29 8.15 9.16
N GLY A 63 5.59 7.25 9.85
CA GLY A 63 6.18 6.13 10.57
C GLY A 63 6.95 5.18 9.64
N THR A 64 6.37 4.80 8.50
CA THR A 64 7.03 3.95 7.49
C THR A 64 8.31 4.62 6.98
N LEU A 65 8.27 5.91 6.63
CA LEU A 65 9.46 6.64 6.18
C LEU A 65 10.56 6.69 7.26
N ARG A 66 10.20 6.93 8.53
CA ARG A 66 11.15 6.97 9.65
C ARG A 66 11.85 5.63 9.90
N ARG A 67 11.20 4.51 9.53
CA ARG A 67 11.79 3.16 9.60
C ARG A 67 12.64 2.81 8.37
N GLY A 68 12.77 3.71 7.40
CA GLY A 68 13.49 3.46 6.15
C GLY A 68 12.66 2.74 5.09
N GLY A 69 11.34 2.66 5.27
CA GLY A 69 10.41 2.11 4.28
C GLY A 69 10.09 3.08 3.13
N ALA A 70 9.33 2.60 2.17
CA ALA A 70 8.88 3.34 0.99
C ALA A 70 7.37 3.60 1.04
N LEU A 71 6.93 4.66 0.35
CA LEU A 71 5.51 4.97 0.16
C LEU A 71 5.11 4.81 -1.31
N GLY A 72 3.93 4.24 -1.54
CA GLY A 72 3.28 4.07 -2.84
C GLY A 72 1.98 4.85 -2.97
#